data_AF-A0A8S3HR03-F1
#
_entry.id   AF-A0A8S3HR03-F1
#
_cell.length_a   1.000
_cell.length_b   1.000
_cell.length_c   1.000
_cell.angle_alpha   90.00
_cell.angle_beta   90.00
_cell.angle_gamma   90.00
#
_symmetry.space_group_name_H-M   'P 1'
#
loop_
_entity.id
_entity.type
_entity.pdbx_description
1 polymer ?
#
loop_
_entity_poly.entity_id
_entity_poly.type
_entity_poly.pdbx_seq_one_letter_code
_entity_poly.pdbx_strand_id
1 'polypeptide(L)'
;RTQLKWSNFFDIKSLSRFIPVIEFEDFLQLFTSSSSSSSSSTSQITIPYVYTLQHFSEGWGENFEEKLEIRKCNEEPMYEKRNDNYYYGWFFGYDDRIRARQFQCLSAQGFVTVLVDFLIQNITWSDDRNKEQVVKSIMFDRAETVLHVDYGGYNYWRARRSMRYAKQLVDLGNRFRVDYLNSTDLIDRTVLIDDWTKMKRHHSQAMGGPYIGIHLRRRDYIKARPGYVPSLEHAARQVCHHLNRLNLSLTFIATDADENEIDTLRQHAHQLCETSSNQIYTYRPNEKILENILDGGKAIVDQWICAHARYFIGSYESTFSFRIQ
;
A
#
# COMPACT_ATOMS: atom_id res chain seq x y z
N ARG A 1 3.19 -6.18 16.22
CA ARG A 1 1.73 -6.41 16.15
C ARG A 1 1.42 -6.98 14.77
N THR A 2 0.63 -8.05 14.67
CA THR A 2 0.18 -8.67 13.41
C THR A 2 -1.32 -8.42 13.22
N GLN A 3 -1.92 -8.88 12.11
CA GLN A 3 -3.38 -8.88 11.91
C GLN A 3 -4.03 -7.48 11.98
N LEU A 4 -3.37 -6.48 11.40
CA LEU A 4 -3.85 -5.09 11.41
C LEU A 4 -4.97 -4.89 10.39
N LYS A 5 -6.06 -4.22 10.81
CA LYS A 5 -7.19 -3.90 9.94
C LYS A 5 -6.84 -2.80 8.94
N TRP A 6 -7.43 -2.87 7.75
CA TRP A 6 -7.28 -1.82 6.75
C TRP A 6 -7.85 -0.49 7.23
N SER A 7 -8.90 -0.52 8.07
CA SER A 7 -9.54 0.65 8.68
C SER A 7 -8.59 1.52 9.52
N ASN A 8 -7.45 0.97 9.96
CA ASN A 8 -6.43 1.75 10.66
C ASN A 8 -5.70 2.73 9.73
N PHE A 9 -5.71 2.45 8.43
CA PHE A 9 -4.91 3.13 7.41
C PHE A 9 -5.77 3.80 6.33
N PHE A 10 -6.89 3.19 5.96
CA PHE A 10 -7.77 3.64 4.88
C PHE A 10 -9.23 3.74 5.34
N ASP A 11 -10.00 4.60 4.66
CA ASP A 11 -11.45 4.68 4.83
C ASP A 11 -12.14 3.58 4.02
N ILE A 12 -12.65 2.55 4.71
CA ILE A 12 -13.30 1.39 4.09
C ILE A 12 -14.55 1.78 3.29
N LYS A 13 -15.27 2.82 3.71
CA LYS A 13 -16.43 3.33 2.96
C LYS A 13 -16.02 3.88 1.60
N SER A 14 -14.88 4.58 1.52
CA SER A 14 -14.33 5.07 0.27
C SER A 14 -13.90 3.93 -0.66
N LEU A 15 -13.21 2.91 -0.14
CA LEU A 15 -12.87 1.69 -0.90
C LEU A 15 -14.13 1.01 -1.44
N SER A 16 -15.15 0.88 -0.59
CA SER A 16 -16.42 0.21 -0.90
C SER A 16 -17.24 0.89 -2.00
N ARG A 17 -16.97 2.17 -2.31
CA ARG A 17 -17.60 2.88 -3.45
C ARG A 17 -17.04 2.44 -4.81
N PHE A 18 -15.89 1.77 -4.84
CA PHE A 18 -15.33 1.21 -6.07
C PHE A 18 -15.78 -0.23 -6.27
N ILE A 19 -15.54 -1.08 -5.27
CA ILE A 19 -15.94 -2.50 -5.22
C ILE A 19 -16.34 -2.87 -3.79
N PRO A 20 -17.20 -3.87 -3.54
CA PRO A 20 -17.48 -4.34 -2.19
C PRO A 20 -16.20 -4.83 -1.50
N VAL A 21 -15.88 -4.27 -0.34
CA VAL A 21 -14.72 -4.66 0.47
C VAL A 21 -15.19 -4.92 1.90
N ILE A 22 -14.65 -5.95 2.52
CA ILE A 22 -14.84 -6.27 3.94
C ILE A 22 -13.47 -6.50 4.59
N GLU A 23 -13.38 -6.29 5.89
CA GLU A 23 -12.17 -6.66 6.63
C GLU A 23 -12.05 -8.19 6.72
N PHE A 24 -10.83 -8.66 6.93
CA PHE A 24 -10.61 -10.11 7.04
C PHE A 24 -11.34 -10.72 8.24
N GLU A 25 -11.40 -10.04 9.39
CA GLU A 25 -12.18 -10.52 10.54
C GLU A 25 -13.69 -10.61 10.24
N ASP A 26 -14.24 -9.70 9.43
CA ASP A 26 -15.65 -9.76 9.03
C ASP A 26 -15.90 -10.99 8.14
N PHE A 27 -14.97 -11.29 7.23
CA PHE A 27 -14.98 -12.54 6.46
C PHE A 27 -15.01 -13.76 7.39
N LEU A 28 -14.20 -13.80 8.44
CA LEU A 28 -14.18 -14.95 9.36
C LEU A 28 -15.51 -15.09 10.13
N GLN A 29 -16.14 -13.98 10.54
CA GLN A 29 -17.44 -13.99 11.21
C GLN A 29 -18.58 -14.50 10.32
N LEU A 30 -18.54 -14.22 9.01
CA LEU A 30 -19.52 -14.73 8.06
C LEU A 30 -19.47 -16.26 7.95
N PHE A 31 -18.28 -16.85 8.03
CA PHE A 31 -18.08 -18.30 7.97
C PHE A 31 -18.46 -19.01 9.28
N THR A 32 -18.18 -18.41 10.44
CA THR A 32 -18.57 -18.98 11.74
C THR A 32 -20.09 -18.93 11.94
N SER A 33 -20.74 -17.82 11.59
CA SER A 33 -22.19 -17.64 11.75
C SER A 33 -23.02 -18.53 10.82
N SER A 34 -22.47 -18.89 9.66
CA SER A 34 -23.11 -19.81 8.70
C SER A 34 -22.99 -21.29 9.10
N SER A 35 -22.16 -21.61 10.10
CA SER A 35 -21.89 -22.97 10.55
C SER A 35 -22.77 -23.31 11.76
N SER A 36 -24.03 -23.63 11.50
CA SER A 36 -25.06 -23.96 12.51
C SER A 36 -24.89 -25.37 13.09
N SER A 37 -23.72 -25.71 13.64
CA SER A 37 -23.52 -26.98 14.35
C SER A 37 -22.63 -26.80 15.57
N SER A 38 -23.27 -26.97 16.72
CA SER A 38 -22.71 -27.05 18.07
C SER A 38 -21.46 -27.93 18.19
N SER A 39 -20.36 -27.38 18.71
CA SER A 39 -19.62 -27.86 19.88
C SER A 39 -18.25 -27.17 19.97
N SER A 40 -17.75 -27.04 21.20
CA SER A 40 -16.58 -26.29 21.62
C SER A 40 -15.28 -26.57 20.86
N SER A 41 -14.40 -25.56 20.88
CA SER A 41 -13.03 -25.46 20.34
C SER A 41 -12.94 -24.85 18.95
N THR A 42 -12.13 -23.79 18.86
CA THR A 42 -11.76 -22.94 17.73
C THR A 42 -12.18 -23.51 16.36
N SER A 43 -13.36 -23.13 15.86
CA SER A 43 -13.87 -23.63 14.58
C SER A 43 -12.94 -23.18 13.46
N GLN A 44 -12.11 -24.10 12.96
CA GLN A 44 -11.19 -23.84 11.85
C GLN A 44 -11.99 -23.51 10.59
N ILE A 45 -11.69 -22.36 10.00
CA ILE A 45 -12.28 -21.91 8.75
C ILE A 45 -11.51 -22.55 7.60
N THR A 46 -12.24 -23.21 6.70
CA THR A 46 -11.65 -23.89 5.56
C THR A 46 -11.89 -23.08 4.29
N ILE A 47 -10.82 -22.56 3.70
CA ILE A 47 -10.85 -21.96 2.37
C ILE A 47 -10.84 -23.10 1.33
N PRO A 48 -11.81 -23.18 0.40
CA PRO A 48 -11.85 -24.25 -0.58
C PRO A 48 -10.57 -24.34 -1.44
N TYR A 49 -10.11 -23.21 -1.97
CA TYR A 49 -8.97 -23.15 -2.87
C TYR A 49 -7.99 -22.02 -2.50
N VAL A 50 -6.72 -22.39 -2.39
CA VAL A 50 -5.59 -21.47 -2.38
C VAL A 50 -4.76 -21.71 -3.63
N TYR A 51 -4.52 -20.65 -4.38
CA TYR A 51 -3.64 -20.66 -5.54
C TYR A 51 -2.44 -19.78 -5.27
N THR A 52 -1.23 -20.34 -5.38
CA THR A 52 0.00 -19.53 -5.42
C THR A 52 0.31 -19.20 -6.87
N LEU A 53 0.32 -17.92 -7.21
CA LEU A 53 0.76 -17.48 -8.53
C LEU A 53 2.28 -17.57 -8.63
N GLN A 54 2.77 -17.98 -9.80
CA GLN A 54 4.19 -18.08 -10.10
C GLN A 54 4.46 -17.74 -11.56
N HIS A 55 5.72 -17.50 -11.91
CA HIS A 55 6.11 -17.37 -13.32
C HIS A 55 6.16 -18.73 -14.02
N PHE A 56 6.08 -18.73 -15.35
CA PHE A 56 6.43 -19.89 -16.15
C PHE A 56 7.92 -20.20 -15.98
N SER A 57 8.27 -21.44 -15.67
CA SER A 57 9.65 -21.87 -15.40
C SER A 57 10.60 -21.67 -16.58
N GLU A 58 10.05 -21.77 -17.78
CA GLU A 58 10.70 -21.56 -19.06
C GLU A 58 10.89 -20.08 -19.43
N GLY A 59 10.34 -19.16 -18.63
CA GLY A 59 10.33 -17.73 -18.91
C GLY A 59 9.25 -17.31 -19.90
N TRP A 60 9.37 -16.08 -20.41
CA TRP A 60 8.52 -15.54 -21.47
C TRP A 60 9.28 -15.55 -22.80
N GLY A 61 8.58 -15.84 -23.89
CA GLY A 61 9.15 -15.89 -25.24
C GLY A 61 9.35 -14.50 -25.84
N GLU A 62 9.52 -14.42 -27.17
CA GLU A 62 9.65 -13.12 -27.86
C GLU A 62 8.38 -12.25 -27.73
N ASN A 63 7.22 -12.89 -27.61
CA ASN A 63 5.93 -12.22 -27.45
C ASN A 63 5.44 -12.33 -25.99
N PHE A 64 4.82 -11.25 -25.51
CA PHE A 64 4.10 -11.26 -24.25
C PHE A 64 2.69 -11.84 -24.47
N GLU A 65 2.51 -13.10 -24.07
CA GLU A 65 1.26 -13.84 -24.22
C GLU A 65 0.52 -13.95 -22.88
N GLU A 66 -0.76 -13.64 -22.88
CA GLU A 66 -1.63 -13.83 -21.71
C GLU A 66 -2.01 -15.29 -21.56
N LYS A 67 -1.54 -15.93 -20.50
CA LYS A 67 -1.79 -17.34 -20.20
C LYS A 67 -1.76 -17.64 -18.70
N LEU A 68 -2.55 -18.62 -18.30
CA LEU A 68 -2.65 -19.09 -16.93
C LEU A 68 -2.83 -20.61 -16.92
N GLU A 69 -1.97 -21.32 -16.21
CA GLU A 69 -2.00 -22.78 -16.19
C GLU A 69 -1.68 -23.35 -14.81
N ILE A 70 -2.41 -24.39 -14.40
CA ILE A 70 -2.04 -25.19 -13.21
C ILE A 70 -0.77 -25.96 -13.54
N ARG A 71 0.29 -25.70 -12.79
CA ARG A 71 1.62 -26.30 -12.99
C ARG A 71 2.18 -26.81 -11.66
N LYS A 72 3.24 -27.61 -11.75
CA LYS A 72 4.04 -27.96 -10.58
C LYS A 72 4.63 -26.65 -10.00
N CYS A 73 4.64 -26.55 -8.68
CA CYS A 73 5.27 -25.42 -8.01
C CYS A 73 6.76 -25.34 -8.34
N ASN A 74 7.23 -24.16 -8.73
CA ASN A 74 8.64 -23.91 -9.08
C ASN A 74 9.54 -23.99 -7.84
N GLU A 75 9.04 -23.48 -6.73
CA GLU A 75 9.67 -23.46 -5.41
C GLU A 75 8.82 -24.27 -4.43
N GLU A 76 9.41 -24.62 -3.29
CA GLU A 76 8.68 -25.27 -2.20
C GLU A 76 7.60 -24.30 -1.67
N PRO A 77 6.31 -24.66 -1.75
CA PRO A 77 5.25 -23.74 -1.38
C PRO A 77 5.17 -23.57 0.14
N MET A 78 4.77 -22.38 0.58
CA MET A 78 4.53 -22.08 2.01
C MET A 78 3.32 -22.81 2.62
N TYR A 79 2.65 -23.68 1.84
CA TYR A 79 1.45 -24.40 2.24
C TYR A 79 1.73 -25.89 2.31
N GLU A 80 1.67 -26.45 3.51
CA GLU A 80 1.99 -27.85 3.78
C GLU A 80 0.72 -28.66 4.03
N LYS A 81 0.61 -29.82 3.35
CA LYS A 81 -0.48 -30.76 3.59
C LYS A 81 -0.19 -31.56 4.86
N ARG A 82 -1.12 -31.57 5.82
CA ARG A 82 -1.02 -32.34 7.06
C ARG A 82 -1.86 -33.62 7.01
N ASN A 83 -1.76 -34.42 8.08
CA ASN A 83 -2.40 -35.74 8.20
C ASN A 83 -3.94 -35.70 8.13
N ASP A 84 -4.55 -34.55 8.40
CA ASP A 84 -5.99 -34.32 8.26
C ASP A 84 -6.42 -33.99 6.83
N ASN A 85 -5.51 -34.09 5.86
CA ASN A 85 -5.66 -33.79 4.44
C ASN A 85 -5.94 -32.31 4.10
N TYR A 86 -5.75 -31.39 5.04
CA TYR A 86 -5.82 -29.95 4.78
C TYR A 86 -4.43 -29.36 4.62
N TYR A 87 -4.39 -28.20 3.95
CA TYR A 87 -3.19 -27.40 3.77
C TYR A 87 -3.14 -26.27 4.80
N TYR A 88 -1.98 -26.12 5.43
CA TYR A 88 -1.71 -25.11 6.45
C TYR A 88 -0.61 -24.18 5.97
N GLY A 89 -0.71 -22.90 6.29
CA GLY A 89 0.25 -21.88 5.89
C GLY A 89 0.05 -20.61 6.70
N TRP A 90 0.71 -19.52 6.30
CA TRP A 90 0.72 -18.29 7.09
C TRP A 90 -0.66 -17.65 7.31
N PHE A 91 -1.51 -17.60 6.28
CA PHE A 91 -2.86 -17.02 6.33
C PHE A 91 -2.95 -15.69 7.10
N PHE A 92 -2.04 -14.76 6.85
CA PHE A 92 -1.97 -13.43 7.51
C PHE A 92 -1.75 -13.47 9.03
N GLY A 93 -1.22 -14.58 9.55
CA GLY A 93 -1.01 -14.83 10.97
C GLY A 93 -2.19 -15.48 11.67
N TYR A 94 -3.11 -16.06 10.92
CA TYR A 94 -4.26 -16.82 11.42
C TYR A 94 -4.12 -18.33 11.14
N ASP A 95 -2.89 -18.84 11.17
CA ASP A 95 -2.53 -20.23 10.87
C ASP A 95 -3.17 -21.27 11.81
N ASP A 96 -3.60 -20.83 13.01
CA ASP A 96 -4.35 -21.64 13.98
C ASP A 96 -5.86 -21.71 13.68
N ARG A 97 -6.40 -20.71 12.95
CA ARG A 97 -7.83 -20.59 12.64
C ARG A 97 -8.17 -20.95 11.20
N ILE A 98 -7.20 -20.97 10.30
CA ILE A 98 -7.44 -21.08 8.85
C ILE A 98 -6.64 -22.22 8.26
N ARG A 99 -7.32 -22.99 7.40
CA ARG A 99 -6.73 -24.03 6.57
C ARG A 99 -7.33 -23.98 5.18
N ALA A 100 -6.68 -24.63 4.22
CA ALA A 100 -7.20 -24.78 2.87
C ALA A 100 -7.52 -26.24 2.55
N ARG A 101 -8.61 -26.46 1.79
CA ARG A 101 -8.98 -27.81 1.33
C ARG A 101 -8.09 -28.24 0.17
N GLN A 102 -7.83 -27.34 -0.77
CA GLN A 102 -6.99 -27.58 -1.94
C GLN A 102 -5.96 -26.46 -2.08
N PHE A 103 -4.77 -26.85 -2.53
CA PHE A 103 -3.66 -25.94 -2.83
C PHE A 103 -3.06 -26.32 -4.18
N GLN A 104 -2.86 -25.32 -5.05
CA GLN A 104 -2.25 -25.49 -6.37
C GLN A 104 -1.38 -24.29 -6.74
N CYS A 105 -0.35 -24.52 -7.56
CA CYS A 105 0.44 -23.45 -8.16
C CYS A 105 -0.09 -23.12 -9.56
N LEU A 106 -0.29 -21.83 -9.82
CA LEU A 106 -0.74 -21.30 -11.11
C LEU A 106 0.40 -20.52 -11.75
N SER A 107 0.96 -21.04 -12.83
CA SER A 107 1.89 -20.26 -13.66
C SER A 107 1.10 -19.22 -14.44
N ALA A 108 1.41 -17.94 -14.23
CA ALA A 108 0.70 -16.80 -14.77
C ALA A 108 1.63 -15.88 -15.56
N GLN A 109 1.17 -15.46 -16.73
CA GLN A 109 1.73 -14.39 -17.54
C GLN A 109 0.55 -13.58 -18.09
N GLY A 110 0.51 -12.28 -17.83
CA GLY A 110 -0.58 -11.43 -18.32
C GLY A 110 -1.09 -10.43 -17.29
N PHE A 111 -2.26 -9.87 -17.61
CA PHE A 111 -2.94 -8.92 -16.74
C PHE A 111 -3.89 -9.63 -15.77
N VAL A 112 -4.40 -8.92 -14.76
CA VAL A 112 -5.34 -9.48 -13.78
C VAL A 112 -6.60 -10.14 -14.40
N THR A 113 -6.93 -9.81 -15.65
CA THR A 113 -8.02 -10.43 -16.43
C THR A 113 -7.87 -11.93 -16.62
N VAL A 114 -6.64 -12.45 -16.71
CA VAL A 114 -6.40 -13.91 -16.82
C VAL A 114 -6.96 -14.69 -15.63
N LEU A 115 -7.06 -14.04 -14.46
CA LEU A 115 -7.67 -14.66 -13.27
C LEU A 115 -9.20 -14.67 -13.36
N VAL A 116 -9.82 -13.70 -14.05
CA VAL A 116 -11.28 -13.61 -14.17
C VAL A 116 -11.82 -14.78 -14.98
N ASP A 117 -11.22 -15.07 -16.13
CA ASP A 117 -11.63 -16.19 -16.99
C ASP A 117 -11.48 -17.53 -16.26
N PHE A 118 -10.38 -17.69 -15.52
CA PHE A 118 -10.13 -18.85 -14.69
C PHE A 118 -11.17 -19.03 -13.57
N LEU A 119 -11.56 -17.94 -12.90
CA LEU A 119 -12.57 -17.98 -11.86
C LEU A 119 -13.95 -18.37 -12.40
N ILE A 120 -14.34 -17.84 -13.56
CA ILE A 120 -15.63 -18.16 -14.19
C ILE A 120 -15.70 -19.63 -14.57
N GLN A 121 -14.61 -20.20 -15.10
CA GLN A 121 -14.53 -21.61 -15.50
C GLN A 121 -14.48 -22.58 -14.31
N ASN A 122 -14.03 -22.13 -13.14
CA ASN A 122 -13.83 -22.96 -11.94
C ASN A 122 -14.72 -22.54 -10.76
N ILE A 123 -15.89 -21.94 -11.04
CA ILE A 123 -16.81 -21.43 -10.00
C ILE A 123 -17.58 -22.54 -9.29
N THR A 124 -17.59 -23.76 -9.84
CA THR A 124 -18.22 -24.94 -9.23
C THR A 124 -17.22 -26.06 -8.98
N TRP A 125 -17.49 -26.86 -7.95
CA TRP A 125 -16.73 -28.06 -7.60
C TRP A 125 -17.68 -29.15 -7.08
N SER A 126 -17.37 -30.42 -7.33
CA SER A 126 -18.19 -31.56 -6.90
C SER A 126 -17.78 -32.08 -5.53
N ASP A 127 -18.72 -32.15 -4.58
CA ASP A 127 -18.47 -32.73 -3.26
C ASP A 127 -18.14 -34.23 -3.30
N ASP A 128 -17.73 -34.80 -2.16
CA ASP A 128 -17.38 -36.23 -2.05
C ASP A 128 -18.59 -37.17 -2.35
N ARG A 129 -19.79 -36.59 -2.54
CA ARG A 129 -21.02 -37.28 -2.95
C ARG A 129 -21.44 -36.92 -4.38
N ASN A 130 -20.53 -36.38 -5.19
CA ASN A 130 -20.75 -35.91 -6.57
C ASN A 130 -21.83 -34.82 -6.70
N LYS A 131 -22.07 -34.03 -5.65
CA LYS A 131 -23.00 -32.90 -5.73
C LYS A 131 -22.21 -31.63 -6.07
N GLU A 132 -22.61 -30.98 -7.14
CA GLU A 132 -22.03 -29.68 -7.54
C GLU A 132 -22.29 -28.62 -6.45
N GLN A 133 -21.24 -27.92 -6.06
CA GLN A 133 -21.23 -26.85 -5.06
C GLN A 133 -20.57 -25.60 -5.66
N VAL A 134 -21.08 -24.43 -5.31
CA VAL A 134 -20.47 -23.15 -5.70
C VAL A 134 -19.28 -22.87 -4.78
N VAL A 135 -18.14 -22.52 -5.37
CA VAL A 135 -16.95 -22.08 -4.63
C VAL A 135 -17.22 -20.70 -4.04
N LYS A 136 -17.30 -20.63 -2.70
CA LYS A 136 -17.69 -19.39 -1.98
C LYS A 136 -16.51 -18.47 -1.66
N SER A 137 -15.29 -19.00 -1.63
CA SER A 137 -14.08 -18.24 -1.33
C SER A 137 -12.86 -18.86 -1.98
N ILE A 138 -11.96 -18.00 -2.45
CA ILE A 138 -10.69 -18.35 -3.10
C ILE A 138 -9.64 -17.37 -2.60
N MET A 139 -8.43 -17.85 -2.39
CA MET A 139 -7.28 -17.01 -2.08
C MET A 139 -6.24 -17.15 -3.20
N PHE A 140 -5.80 -16.01 -3.74
CA PHE A 140 -4.61 -15.94 -4.58
C PHE A 140 -3.45 -15.38 -3.76
N ASP A 141 -2.41 -16.17 -3.61
CA ASP A 141 -1.13 -15.75 -3.06
C ASP A 141 -0.19 -15.30 -4.18
N ARG A 142 0.81 -14.48 -3.85
CA ARG A 142 1.77 -13.91 -4.80
C ARG A 142 1.10 -13.08 -5.91
N ALA A 143 0.09 -12.31 -5.52
CA ALA A 143 -0.73 -11.49 -6.42
C ALA A 143 0.06 -10.43 -7.21
N GLU A 144 1.30 -10.13 -6.81
CA GLU A 144 2.23 -9.28 -7.58
C GLU A 144 2.64 -9.87 -8.93
N THR A 145 2.39 -11.16 -9.17
CA THR A 145 2.75 -11.86 -10.42
C THR A 145 1.97 -11.34 -11.63
N VAL A 146 0.75 -10.83 -11.43
CA VAL A 146 -0.12 -10.33 -12.52
C VAL A 146 -0.05 -8.81 -12.66
N LEU A 147 -0.19 -8.34 -13.90
CA LEU A 147 -0.06 -6.93 -14.23
C LEU A 147 -1.41 -6.18 -14.24
N HIS A 148 -1.33 -4.85 -14.21
CA HIS A 148 -2.50 -3.99 -14.43
C HIS A 148 -2.94 -4.01 -15.90
N VAL A 149 -4.23 -4.26 -16.17
CA VAL A 149 -4.80 -4.26 -17.54
C VAL A 149 -4.55 -2.95 -18.28
N ASP A 150 -4.87 -1.83 -17.62
CA ASP A 150 -4.79 -0.48 -18.18
C ASP A 150 -4.14 0.44 -17.15
N TYR A 151 -2.81 0.38 -17.08
CA TYR A 151 -2.02 1.20 -16.15
C TYR A 151 -2.18 2.68 -16.49
N GLY A 152 -2.65 3.48 -15.53
CA GLY A 152 -2.98 4.90 -15.78
C GLY A 152 -4.34 5.11 -16.46
N GLY A 153 -5.11 4.04 -16.68
CA GLY A 153 -6.44 4.07 -17.24
C GLY A 153 -7.55 4.51 -16.28
N TYR A 154 -8.79 4.50 -16.78
CA TYR A 154 -9.97 4.93 -16.01
C TYR A 154 -10.17 4.11 -14.73
N ASN A 155 -10.14 2.78 -14.83
CA ASN A 155 -10.35 1.89 -13.68
C ASN A 155 -9.16 1.89 -12.73
N TYR A 156 -7.93 2.02 -13.24
CA TYR A 156 -6.73 2.21 -12.42
C TYR A 156 -6.88 3.44 -11.52
N TRP A 157 -7.23 4.59 -12.10
CA TRP A 157 -7.40 5.82 -11.32
C TRP A 157 -8.61 5.79 -10.38
N ARG A 158 -9.69 5.08 -10.72
CA ARG A 158 -10.81 4.88 -9.80
C ARG A 158 -10.42 4.03 -8.58
N ALA A 159 -9.71 2.93 -8.80
CA ALA A 159 -9.15 2.14 -7.70
C ALA A 159 -8.24 3.02 -6.83
N ARG A 160 -7.28 3.73 -7.43
CA ARG A 160 -6.36 4.62 -6.71
C ARG A 160 -7.07 5.75 -5.94
N ARG A 161 -8.12 6.36 -6.51
CA ARG A 161 -8.91 7.43 -5.87
C ARG A 161 -9.77 6.93 -4.72
N SER A 162 -10.20 5.66 -4.76
CA SER A 162 -10.99 5.05 -3.69
C SER A 162 -10.19 4.83 -2.41
N MET A 163 -8.86 4.73 -2.50
CA MET A 163 -7.93 4.56 -1.38
C MET A 163 -7.71 5.88 -0.62
N ARG A 164 -8.78 6.42 -0.03
CA ARG A 164 -8.72 7.56 0.90
C ARG A 164 -8.11 7.09 2.22
N TYR A 165 -7.18 7.88 2.78
CA TYR A 165 -6.60 7.57 4.09
C TYR A 165 -7.63 7.68 5.21
N ALA A 166 -7.41 6.93 6.29
CA ALA A 166 -8.24 6.98 7.49
C ALA A 166 -8.25 8.39 8.10
N LYS A 167 -9.42 8.86 8.52
CA LYS A 167 -9.64 10.25 8.99
C LYS A 167 -8.66 10.66 10.08
N GLN A 168 -8.38 9.76 11.03
CA GLN A 168 -7.44 10.01 12.13
C GLN A 168 -6.03 10.36 11.65
N LEU A 169 -5.56 9.77 10.54
CA LEU A 169 -4.25 10.04 9.97
C LEU A 169 -4.25 11.36 9.19
N VAL A 170 -5.33 11.63 8.45
CA VAL A 170 -5.56 12.94 7.79
C VAL A 170 -5.57 14.07 8.80
N ASP A 171 -6.26 13.90 9.93
CA ASP A 171 -6.32 14.90 11.00
C ASP A 171 -4.95 15.19 11.62
N LEU A 172 -4.10 14.16 11.81
CA LEU A 172 -2.73 14.33 12.30
C LEU A 172 -1.87 15.12 11.31
N GLY A 173 -1.95 14.79 10.01
CA GLY A 173 -1.22 15.50 8.97
C GLY A 173 -1.71 16.95 8.80
N ASN A 174 -3.01 17.19 8.88
CA ASN A 174 -3.59 18.53 8.83
C ASN A 174 -3.19 19.38 10.03
N ARG A 175 -3.15 18.80 11.24
CA ARG A 175 -2.64 19.49 12.43
C ARG A 175 -1.19 19.90 12.24
N PHE A 176 -0.34 18.99 11.77
CA PHE A 176 1.06 19.30 11.51
C PHE A 176 1.24 20.43 10.47
N ARG A 177 0.45 20.39 9.39
CA ARG A 177 0.44 21.45 8.36
C ARG A 177 0.07 22.82 8.93
N VAL A 178 -0.92 22.87 9.83
CA VAL A 178 -1.32 24.11 10.53
C VAL A 178 -0.20 24.59 11.44
N ASP A 179 0.30 23.71 12.31
CA ASP A 179 1.17 24.08 13.43
C ASP A 179 2.60 24.48 12.97
N TYR A 180 3.09 23.88 11.88
CA TYR A 180 4.49 24.01 11.48
C TYR A 180 4.72 24.54 10.05
N LEU A 181 3.72 24.45 9.17
CA LEU A 181 3.90 24.69 7.73
C LEU A 181 3.03 25.83 7.18
N ASN A 182 2.31 26.55 8.04
CA ASN A 182 1.37 27.63 7.64
C ASN A 182 0.42 27.19 6.51
N SER A 183 -0.07 25.94 6.59
CA SER A 183 -0.75 25.25 5.49
C SER A 183 -2.13 24.75 5.93
N THR A 184 -3.15 25.03 5.12
CA THR A 184 -4.53 24.54 5.30
C THR A 184 -5.19 24.30 3.97
N ASP A 185 -6.17 23.40 3.89
CA ASP A 185 -6.82 23.08 2.62
C ASP A 185 -7.52 24.28 1.94
N LEU A 186 -8.01 25.23 2.74
CA LEU A 186 -8.65 26.44 2.24
C LEU A 186 -7.62 27.39 1.59
N ILE A 187 -6.52 27.66 2.27
CA ILE A 187 -5.45 28.56 1.78
C ILE A 187 -4.72 27.91 0.59
N ASP A 188 -4.46 26.61 0.68
CA ASP A 188 -3.68 25.83 -0.28
C ASP A 188 -4.52 25.39 -1.50
N ARG A 189 -5.85 25.61 -1.46
CA ARG A 189 -6.83 25.18 -2.47
C ARG A 189 -6.83 23.66 -2.71
N THR A 190 -6.62 22.88 -1.66
CA THR A 190 -6.52 21.41 -1.70
C THR A 190 -7.73 20.69 -1.10
N VAL A 191 -8.84 21.41 -0.81
CA VAL A 191 -10.05 20.81 -0.23
C VAL A 191 -10.49 19.56 -1.00
N LEU A 192 -10.60 18.44 -0.29
CA LEU A 192 -11.18 17.21 -0.82
C LEU A 192 -12.65 17.13 -0.43
N ILE A 193 -13.49 16.64 -1.34
CA ILE A 193 -14.85 16.26 -0.98
C ILE A 193 -14.89 14.80 -0.52
N ASP A 194 -15.82 14.51 0.40
CA ASP A 194 -15.95 13.19 1.03
C ASP A 194 -16.19 12.08 0.01
N ASP A 195 -17.16 12.29 -0.88
CA ASP A 195 -17.47 11.35 -1.95
C ASP A 195 -16.46 11.51 -3.09
N TRP A 196 -15.40 10.70 -3.04
CA TRP A 196 -14.33 10.76 -4.03
C TRP A 196 -14.87 10.59 -5.46
N THR A 197 -15.98 9.88 -5.68
CA THR A 197 -16.54 9.62 -7.02
C THR A 197 -17.02 10.90 -7.71
N LYS A 198 -17.48 11.89 -6.92
CA LYS A 198 -17.98 13.17 -7.38
C LYS A 198 -16.87 14.20 -7.58
N MET A 199 -15.65 13.90 -7.13
CA MET A 199 -14.56 14.86 -7.14
C MET A 199 -14.03 15.04 -8.56
N LYS A 200 -14.12 16.27 -9.07
CA LYS A 200 -13.52 16.68 -10.35
C LYS A 200 -12.62 17.89 -10.08
N ARG A 201 -11.40 17.85 -10.61
CA ARG A 201 -10.42 18.94 -10.54
C ARG A 201 -9.79 19.11 -11.90
N HIS A 202 -9.52 20.35 -12.27
CA HIS A 202 -8.68 20.67 -13.42
C HIS A 202 -7.22 20.75 -12.98
N HIS A 203 -6.31 20.52 -13.91
CA HIS A 203 -4.89 20.71 -13.67
C HIS A 203 -4.63 22.15 -13.18
N SER A 204 -3.66 22.31 -12.28
CA SER A 204 -3.27 23.61 -11.70
C SER A 204 -4.31 24.32 -10.81
N GLN A 205 -5.40 23.65 -10.39
CA GLN A 205 -6.33 24.23 -9.42
C GLN A 205 -5.82 24.21 -7.97
N ALA A 206 -5.04 23.21 -7.61
CA ALA A 206 -4.40 23.13 -6.30
C ALA A 206 -3.15 24.01 -6.28
N MET A 207 -2.96 24.78 -5.20
CA MET A 207 -1.78 25.62 -4.99
C MET A 207 -0.73 24.93 -4.12
N GLY A 208 -1.17 24.22 -3.09
CA GLY A 208 -0.29 23.64 -2.07
C GLY A 208 0.22 24.67 -1.06
N GLY A 209 0.57 24.19 0.14
CA GLY A 209 1.06 25.01 1.24
C GLY A 209 2.43 25.66 0.94
N PRO A 210 2.82 26.71 1.68
CA PRO A 210 4.03 27.49 1.41
C PRO A 210 5.33 26.78 1.84
N TYR A 211 5.51 25.52 1.41
CA TYR A 211 6.67 24.68 1.69
C TYR A 211 6.96 23.74 0.52
N ILE A 212 8.20 23.22 0.45
CA ILE A 212 8.55 22.10 -0.42
C ILE A 212 8.44 20.78 0.35
N GLY A 213 7.89 19.76 -0.29
CA GLY A 213 7.80 18.40 0.23
C GLY A 213 8.87 17.54 -0.40
N ILE A 214 9.63 16.82 0.42
CA ILE A 214 10.70 15.95 -0.06
C ILE A 214 10.51 14.56 0.52
N HIS A 215 10.58 13.56 -0.34
CA HIS A 215 10.76 12.18 0.10
C HIS A 215 12.19 11.74 -0.19
N LEU A 216 12.96 11.53 0.88
CA LEU A 216 14.37 11.10 0.84
C LEU A 216 14.48 9.67 1.40
N ARG A 217 14.54 8.68 0.51
CA ARG A 217 14.72 7.26 0.83
C ARG A 217 16.19 6.91 0.90
N ARG A 218 16.67 6.44 2.05
CA ARG A 218 18.09 6.18 2.33
C ARG A 218 18.39 4.72 2.61
N ARG A 219 18.04 4.18 3.78
CA ARG A 219 18.54 2.92 4.37
C ARG A 219 19.06 1.86 3.38
N ASP A 220 18.21 0.94 2.93
CA ASP A 220 18.53 -0.13 1.97
C ASP A 220 18.88 0.44 0.59
N TYR A 221 18.36 1.61 0.24
CA TYR A 221 18.59 2.28 -1.03
C TYR A 221 20.04 2.71 -1.23
N ILE A 222 20.75 3.13 -0.18
CA ILE A 222 22.17 3.50 -0.26
C ILE A 222 23.00 2.32 -0.75
N LYS A 223 22.67 1.09 -0.31
CA LYS A 223 23.39 -0.12 -0.71
C LYS A 223 22.92 -0.67 -2.05
N ALA A 224 21.61 -0.71 -2.27
CA ALA A 224 21.03 -1.31 -3.47
C ALA A 224 21.10 -0.39 -4.71
N ARG A 225 21.17 0.94 -4.51
CA ARG A 225 21.07 1.95 -5.58
C ARG A 225 22.02 3.15 -5.36
N PRO A 226 23.32 2.94 -5.10
CA PRO A 226 24.23 4.03 -4.72
C PRO A 226 24.33 5.16 -5.75
N GLY A 227 24.18 4.86 -7.05
CA GLY A 227 24.24 5.86 -8.12
C GLY A 227 23.00 6.75 -8.26
N TYR A 228 21.89 6.41 -7.60
CA TYR A 228 20.60 7.09 -7.75
C TYR A 228 20.09 7.73 -6.45
N VAL A 229 20.88 7.66 -5.37
CA VAL A 229 20.58 8.28 -4.07
C VAL A 229 21.58 9.39 -3.82
N PRO A 230 21.15 10.66 -3.64
CA PRO A 230 22.07 11.76 -3.42
C PRO A 230 22.77 11.65 -2.05
N SER A 231 23.99 12.18 -1.96
CA SER A 231 24.60 12.46 -0.65
C SER A 231 23.78 13.51 0.12
N LEU A 232 23.93 13.59 1.44
CA LEU A 232 23.20 14.56 2.26
C LEU A 232 23.50 16.00 1.84
N GLU A 233 24.76 16.30 1.49
CA GLU A 233 25.16 17.58 0.95
C GLU A 233 24.47 17.88 -0.39
N HIS A 234 24.43 16.92 -1.32
CA HIS A 234 23.74 17.10 -2.61
C HIS A 234 22.22 17.23 -2.44
N ALA A 235 21.62 16.51 -1.49
CA ALA A 235 20.22 16.67 -1.13
C ALA A 235 19.95 18.09 -0.59
N ALA A 236 20.82 18.59 0.29
CA ALA A 236 20.73 19.96 0.80
C ALA A 236 20.90 21.02 -0.31
N ARG A 237 21.81 20.82 -1.26
CA ARG A 237 21.93 21.70 -2.44
C ARG A 237 20.63 21.75 -3.26
N GLN A 238 19.97 20.60 -3.46
CA GLN A 238 18.68 20.54 -4.15
C GLN A 238 17.56 21.24 -3.37
N VAL A 239 17.51 21.06 -2.04
CA VAL A 239 16.60 21.80 -1.14
C VAL A 239 16.78 23.31 -1.36
N CYS A 240 18.00 23.81 -1.20
CA CYS A 240 18.34 25.22 -1.33
C CYS A 240 17.97 25.79 -2.72
N HIS A 241 18.31 25.06 -3.79
CA HIS A 241 17.99 25.46 -5.15
C HIS A 241 16.47 25.67 -5.32
N HIS A 242 15.65 24.74 -4.83
CA HIS A 242 14.20 24.82 -4.99
C HIS A 242 13.53 25.84 -4.07
N LEU A 243 14.02 26.03 -2.83
CA LEU A 243 13.56 27.10 -1.94
C LEU A 243 13.74 28.47 -2.60
N ASN A 244 14.95 28.76 -3.09
CA ASN A 244 15.26 30.03 -3.77
C ASN A 244 14.42 30.23 -5.04
N ARG A 245 14.37 29.19 -5.89
CA ARG A 245 13.62 29.26 -7.17
C ARG A 245 12.13 29.51 -6.98
N LEU A 246 11.53 28.94 -5.93
CA LEU A 246 10.09 29.02 -5.66
C LEU A 246 9.72 30.15 -4.69
N ASN A 247 10.71 30.90 -4.20
CA ASN A 247 10.56 31.90 -3.14
C ASN A 247 9.81 31.32 -1.92
N LEU A 248 10.27 30.15 -1.47
CA LEU A 248 9.77 29.43 -0.30
C LEU A 248 10.87 29.36 0.76
N SER A 249 10.45 29.25 2.02
CA SER A 249 11.37 29.19 3.16
C SER A 249 11.22 27.94 4.02
N LEU A 250 10.19 27.11 3.80
CA LEU A 250 9.91 25.93 4.61
C LEU A 250 10.10 24.64 3.81
N THR A 251 10.64 23.61 4.45
CA THR A 251 10.83 22.28 3.88
C THR A 251 10.25 21.23 4.83
N PHE A 252 9.49 20.29 4.28
CA PHE A 252 9.10 19.08 4.97
C PHE A 252 9.80 17.86 4.34
N ILE A 253 10.41 17.01 5.16
CA ILE A 253 11.13 15.82 4.73
C ILE A 253 10.46 14.57 5.31
N ALA A 254 9.91 13.75 4.41
CA ALA A 254 9.58 12.35 4.68
C ALA A 254 10.84 11.50 4.43
N THR A 255 11.33 10.82 5.45
CA THR A 255 12.55 9.99 5.33
C THR A 255 12.55 8.83 6.32
N ASP A 256 13.22 7.76 5.92
CA ASP A 256 13.61 6.61 6.73
C ASP A 256 15.01 6.77 7.37
N ALA A 257 15.69 7.89 7.11
CA ALA A 257 16.96 8.25 7.73
C ALA A 257 16.84 8.39 9.25
N ASP A 258 17.95 8.16 9.95
CA ASP A 258 18.04 8.44 11.39
C ASP A 258 18.21 9.94 11.68
N GLU A 259 18.13 10.33 12.96
CA GLU A 259 18.25 11.74 13.36
C GLU A 259 19.63 12.35 13.03
N ASN A 260 20.71 11.57 13.11
CA ASN A 260 22.06 12.09 12.82
C ASN A 260 22.18 12.47 11.34
N GLU A 261 21.63 11.65 10.44
CA GLU A 261 21.59 11.94 9.00
C GLU A 261 20.73 13.17 8.70
N ILE A 262 19.60 13.33 9.40
CA ILE A 262 18.73 14.51 9.25
C ILE A 262 19.43 15.77 9.75
N ASP A 263 20.10 15.71 10.90
CA ASP A 263 20.85 16.84 11.45
C ASP A 263 22.02 17.23 10.55
N THR A 264 22.70 16.25 9.96
CA THR A 264 23.73 16.50 8.95
C THR A 264 23.17 17.21 7.71
N LEU A 265 21.99 16.80 7.23
CA LEU A 265 21.31 17.49 6.13
C LEU A 265 20.94 18.93 6.50
N ARG A 266 20.43 19.16 7.73
CA ARG A 266 20.11 20.50 8.23
C ARG A 266 21.35 21.39 8.30
N GLN A 267 22.48 20.86 8.76
CA GLN A 267 23.75 21.58 8.81
C GLN A 267 24.22 22.00 7.41
N HIS A 268 24.19 21.09 6.44
CA HIS A 268 24.55 21.42 5.06
C HIS A 268 23.60 22.49 4.46
N ALA A 269 22.29 22.36 4.66
CA ALA A 269 21.33 23.34 4.16
C ALA A 269 21.55 24.74 4.77
N HIS A 270 21.87 24.79 6.07
CA HIS A 270 22.20 26.04 6.77
C HIS A 270 23.44 26.72 6.16
N GLN A 271 24.49 25.95 5.90
CA GLN A 271 25.73 26.47 5.29
C GLN A 271 25.54 26.95 3.85
N LEU A 272 24.68 26.30 3.07
CA LEU A 272 24.57 26.52 1.63
C LEU A 272 23.60 27.65 1.23
N CYS A 273 22.55 27.90 2.00
CA CYS A 273 21.54 28.90 1.63
C CYS A 273 20.95 29.66 2.82
N GLU A 274 21.70 29.79 3.91
CA GLU A 274 21.32 30.54 5.12
C GLU A 274 19.95 30.13 5.71
N THR A 275 19.46 28.94 5.35
CA THR A 275 18.21 28.40 5.87
C THR A 275 18.43 28.11 7.36
N SER A 276 17.59 28.64 8.23
CA SER A 276 17.64 28.28 9.65
C SER A 276 17.29 26.80 9.79
N SER A 277 17.95 26.05 10.68
CA SER A 277 17.57 24.66 10.98
C SER A 277 16.09 24.52 11.36
N ASN A 278 15.49 25.60 11.89
CA ASN A 278 14.08 25.72 12.21
C ASN A 278 13.14 25.78 10.99
N GLN A 279 13.66 25.66 9.77
CA GLN A 279 12.90 25.67 8.52
C GLN A 279 12.79 24.29 7.85
N ILE A 280 13.41 23.25 8.43
CA ILE A 280 13.39 21.86 7.90
C ILE A 280 12.72 20.94 8.91
N TYR A 281 11.50 20.52 8.57
CA TYR A 281 10.62 19.75 9.43
C TYR A 281 10.56 18.27 9.03
N THR A 282 10.42 17.41 10.04
CA THR A 282 10.10 15.99 9.89
C THR A 282 8.95 15.65 10.83
N TYR A 283 8.07 14.72 10.43
CA TYR A 283 6.99 14.28 11.31
C TYR A 283 7.53 13.26 12.32
N ARG A 284 7.57 13.67 13.59
CA ARG A 284 7.99 12.86 14.74
C ARG A 284 6.87 12.82 15.78
N PRO A 285 5.91 11.89 15.66
CA PRO A 285 4.86 11.74 16.66
C PRO A 285 5.48 11.31 18.01
N ASN A 286 4.84 11.71 19.11
CA ASN A 286 5.19 11.15 20.41
C ASN A 286 4.87 9.66 20.48
N GLU A 287 5.45 8.96 21.46
CA GLU A 287 5.32 7.51 21.64
C GLU A 287 3.86 7.04 21.65
N LYS A 288 2.99 7.74 22.40
CA LYS A 288 1.55 7.43 22.47
C LYS A 288 0.87 7.50 21.10
N ILE A 289 1.18 8.50 20.28
CA ILE A 289 0.62 8.60 18.92
C ILE A 289 1.20 7.48 18.06
N LEU A 290 2.51 7.24 18.13
CA LEU A 290 3.19 6.21 17.35
C LEU A 290 2.67 4.80 17.67
N GLU A 291 2.43 4.47 18.94
CA GLU A 291 1.84 3.19 19.36
C GLU A 291 0.43 2.98 18.82
N ASN A 292 -0.31 4.06 18.54
CA ASN A 292 -1.67 4.00 18.01
C ASN A 292 -1.67 3.85 16.49
N ILE A 293 -0.87 4.64 15.77
CA ILE A 293 -0.88 4.68 14.31
C ILE A 293 0.11 3.70 13.67
N LEU A 294 1.09 3.24 14.45
CA LEU A 294 2.20 2.38 14.04
C LEU A 294 3.03 3.00 12.89
N ASP A 295 4.03 2.27 12.41
CA ASP A 295 4.91 2.75 11.34
C ASP A 295 4.14 3.03 10.04
N GLY A 296 3.14 2.20 9.71
CA GLY A 296 2.29 2.38 8.54
C GLY A 296 1.46 3.66 8.59
N GLY A 297 0.91 4.00 9.76
CA GLY A 297 0.17 5.25 9.93
C GLY A 297 1.08 6.47 9.91
N LYS A 298 2.26 6.40 10.53
CA LYS A 298 3.28 7.45 10.41
C LYS A 298 3.66 7.70 8.94
N ALA A 299 3.91 6.62 8.18
CA ALA A 299 4.22 6.69 6.76
C ALA A 299 3.12 7.37 5.95
N ILE A 300 1.84 7.10 6.26
CA ILE A 300 0.70 7.78 5.62
C ILE A 300 0.66 9.27 5.97
N VAL A 301 0.94 9.65 7.21
CA VAL A 301 1.00 11.07 7.62
C VAL A 301 2.12 11.79 6.86
N ASP A 302 3.29 11.16 6.72
CA ASP A 302 4.40 11.68 5.91
C ASP A 302 3.97 11.87 4.44
N GLN A 303 3.32 10.87 3.83
CA GLN A 303 2.81 10.97 2.45
C GLN A 303 1.79 12.10 2.30
N TRP A 304 0.87 12.22 3.26
CA TRP A 304 -0.16 13.24 3.26
C TRP A 304 0.43 14.65 3.31
N ILE A 305 1.40 14.88 4.19
CA ILE A 305 2.07 16.19 4.29
C ILE A 305 2.86 16.48 3.02
N CYS A 306 3.60 15.50 2.46
CA CYS A 306 4.30 15.70 1.19
C CYS A 306 3.35 16.04 0.03
N ALA A 307 2.19 15.38 -0.06
CA ALA A 307 1.21 15.58 -1.13
C ALA A 307 0.54 16.98 -1.11
N HIS A 308 0.63 17.70 0.01
CA HIS A 308 0.07 19.05 0.18
C HIS A 308 1.11 20.17 0.01
N ALA A 309 2.35 19.84 -0.28
CA ALA A 309 3.39 20.84 -0.56
C ALA A 309 3.11 21.60 -1.86
N ARG A 310 3.62 22.84 -1.97
CA ARG A 310 3.61 23.59 -3.24
C ARG A 310 4.43 22.92 -4.33
N TYR A 311 5.47 22.21 -3.93
CA TYR A 311 6.33 21.47 -4.84
C TYR A 311 6.85 20.22 -4.16
N PHE A 312 6.78 19.09 -4.86
CA PHE A 312 7.22 17.78 -4.34
C PHE A 312 8.42 17.25 -5.11
N ILE A 313 9.39 16.67 -4.38
CA ILE A 313 10.57 15.99 -4.92
C ILE A 313 10.64 14.60 -4.30
N GLY A 314 10.60 13.57 -5.15
CA GLY A 314 10.65 12.17 -4.72
C GLY A 314 12.03 11.54 -4.90
N SER A 315 12.22 10.39 -4.24
CA SER A 315 13.34 9.49 -4.50
C SER A 315 13.08 8.57 -5.69
N TYR A 316 14.11 8.35 -6.51
CA TYR A 316 14.08 7.54 -7.74
C TYR A 316 13.60 6.10 -7.49
N GLU A 317 12.67 5.62 -8.32
CA GLU A 317 12.05 4.27 -8.25
C GLU A 317 11.42 3.89 -6.90
N SER A 318 11.22 4.85 -6.00
CA SER A 318 10.57 4.56 -4.73
C SER A 318 9.06 4.48 -4.87
N THR A 319 8.53 3.31 -4.52
CA THR A 319 7.09 3.06 -4.38
C THR A 319 6.41 4.02 -3.42
N PHE A 320 7.11 4.52 -2.40
CA PHE A 320 6.61 5.55 -1.50
C PHE A 320 6.43 6.89 -2.23
N SER A 321 7.42 7.31 -3.04
CA SER A 321 7.30 8.50 -3.91
C SER A 321 6.13 8.37 -4.89
N PHE A 322 5.98 7.20 -5.52
CA PHE A 322 4.88 6.93 -6.47
C PHE A 322 3.49 7.01 -5.85
N ARG A 323 3.37 6.92 -4.51
CA ARG A 323 2.08 7.03 -3.82
C ARG A 323 1.74 8.46 -3.44
N ILE A 324 2.76 9.33 -3.35
CA ILE A 324 2.61 10.77 -3.13
C ILE A 324 2.21 11.47 -4.43
N GLN A 325 2.82 11.07 -5.55
CA GLN A 325 2.43 11.49 -6.91
C GLN A 325 1.01 11.01 -7.24
#